data_AF-A0ABD3UH82-F1
#
_entry.id   AF-A0ABD3UH82-F1
#
_cell.length_a   1.000
_cell.length_b   1.000
_cell.length_c   1.000
_cell.angle_alpha   90.00
_cell.angle_beta   90.00
_cell.angle_gamma   90.00
#
_symmetry.space_group_name_H-M   'P 1'
#
loop_
_entity.id
_entity.type
_entity.pdbx_description
1 polymer ?
#
loop_
_entity_poly.entity_id
_entity_poly.type
_entity_poly.pdbx_seq_one_letter_code
_entity_poly.pdbx_strand_id
1 'polypeptide(L)'
;MGKSAKSKLLIWQWNSRGLISNKSELQIKILNSKIKPDILCIQETFLTADSKHIPNIKGYSVREFLNRENGQKGGGLAIFINDMLPDTTFGENSHSQKDPKVSSSQNPVEHQSVIITAGSFSFSIFNIYDPGKPQPAAATNYNNLG
;
A
#
# COMPACT_ATOMS: atom_id res chain seq x y z
N MET A 1 -18.53 -15.32 24.90
CA MET A 1 -17.94 -14.00 25.18
C MET A 1 -18.18 -13.10 23.97
N GLY A 2 -19.04 -12.08 24.09
CA GLY A 2 -19.26 -11.14 23.00
C GLY A 2 -18.01 -10.32 22.73
N LYS A 3 -17.56 -10.24 21.48
CA LYS A 3 -16.47 -9.35 21.08
C LYS A 3 -16.95 -7.91 21.33
N SER A 4 -16.25 -7.18 22.21
CA SER A 4 -16.51 -5.75 22.41
C SER A 4 -16.34 -5.02 21.07
N ALA A 5 -17.34 -4.24 20.67
CA ALA A 5 -17.30 -3.49 19.42
C ALA A 5 -16.13 -2.49 19.46
N LYS A 6 -15.21 -2.61 18.51
CA LYS A 6 -14.07 -1.70 18.40
C LYS A 6 -14.57 -0.33 17.93
N SER A 7 -14.48 0.69 18.79
CA SER A 7 -15.01 2.04 18.53
C SER A 7 -14.06 2.95 17.75
N LYS A 8 -12.83 2.52 17.48
CA LYS A 8 -11.80 3.28 16.76
C LYS A 8 -11.05 2.38 15.81
N LEU A 9 -10.86 2.83 14.58
CA LEU A 9 -9.99 2.17 13.60
C LEU A 9 -8.65 2.88 13.55
N LEU A 10 -7.56 2.11 13.54
CA LEU A 10 -6.22 2.62 13.32
C LEU A 10 -5.73 2.21 11.93
N ILE A 11 -5.52 3.20 11.06
CA ILE A 11 -5.01 3.00 9.71
C ILE A 11 -3.58 3.54 9.68
N TRP A 12 -2.64 2.72 9.20
CA TRP A 12 -1.30 3.19 8.87
C TRP A 12 -1.15 3.31 7.37
N GLN A 13 -0.58 4.42 6.92
CA GLN A 13 -0.20 4.64 5.53
C GLN A 13 1.32 4.75 5.45
N TRP A 14 1.94 4.00 4.54
CA TRP A 14 3.39 3.97 4.42
C TRP A 14 3.87 3.70 3.01
N ASN A 15 4.71 4.61 2.51
CA ASN A 15 5.48 4.39 1.30
C ASN A 15 6.69 3.52 1.64
N SER A 16 6.67 2.28 1.15
CA SER A 16 7.67 1.26 1.50
C SER A 16 8.94 1.33 0.68
N ARG A 17 8.95 2.02 -0.47
CA ARG A 17 10.05 2.02 -1.46
C ARG A 17 10.68 0.63 -1.67
N GLY A 18 9.82 -0.37 -1.86
CA GLY A 18 10.19 -1.78 -1.93
C GLY A 18 9.74 -2.56 -0.70
N LEU A 19 8.58 -3.19 -0.78
CA LEU A 19 7.98 -3.91 0.34
C LEU A 19 8.81 -5.13 0.76
N ILE A 20 9.36 -5.89 -0.19
CA ILE A 20 10.17 -7.08 0.12
C ILE A 20 11.38 -6.69 0.98
N SER A 21 12.11 -5.66 0.57
CA SER A 21 13.33 -5.21 1.24
C SER A 21 13.05 -4.63 2.63
N ASN A 22 11.92 -3.93 2.81
CA ASN A 22 11.61 -3.21 4.04
C ASN A 22 10.56 -3.91 4.92
N LYS A 23 10.14 -5.13 4.57
CA LYS A 23 9.13 -5.89 5.32
C LYS A 23 9.49 -6.10 6.78
N SER A 24 10.74 -6.45 7.07
CA SER A 24 11.19 -6.76 8.43
C SER A 24 11.07 -5.54 9.35
N GLU A 25 11.39 -4.34 8.84
CA GLU A 25 11.23 -3.09 9.58
C GLU A 25 9.76 -2.84 9.92
N LEU A 26 8.87 -2.99 8.93
CA LEU A 26 7.43 -2.87 9.14
C LEU A 26 6.92 -3.86 10.21
N GLN A 27 7.36 -5.12 10.15
CA GLN A 27 6.98 -6.12 11.13
C GLN A 27 7.46 -5.75 12.54
N ILE A 28 8.70 -5.30 12.70
CA ILE A 28 9.23 -4.84 13.99
C ILE A 28 8.43 -3.63 14.50
N LYS A 29 8.10 -2.67 13.62
CA LYS A 29 7.28 -1.50 13.97
C LYS A 29 5.88 -1.91 14.45
N ILE A 30 5.24 -2.84 13.75
CA ILE A 30 3.95 -3.40 14.15
C ILE A 30 4.10 -4.08 15.51
N LEU A 31 5.08 -4.97 15.71
CA LEU A 31 5.31 -5.73 16.94
C LEU A 31 5.55 -4.82 18.15
N ASN A 32 6.31 -3.74 17.98
CA ASN A 32 6.63 -2.79 19.05
C ASN A 32 5.54 -1.76 19.30
N SER A 33 4.53 -1.64 18.43
CA SER A 33 3.41 -0.74 18.66
C SER A 33 2.49 -1.25 19.78
N LYS A 34 2.14 -0.35 20.71
CA LYS A 34 1.15 -0.62 21.77
C LYS A 34 -0.23 -0.92 21.19
N ILE A 35 -0.59 -0.27 20.08
CA ILE A 35 -1.85 -0.46 19.37
C ILE A 35 -1.51 -0.91 17.96
N LYS A 36 -1.95 -2.12 17.58
CA LYS A 36 -1.73 -2.63 16.22
C LYS A 36 -2.66 -1.89 15.25
N PRO A 37 -2.18 -1.50 14.06
CA PRO A 37 -3.07 -0.99 13.03
C PRO A 37 -4.07 -2.06 12.63
N ASP A 38 -5.28 -1.64 12.33
CA ASP A 38 -6.30 -2.49 11.74
C ASP A 38 -6.06 -2.67 10.25
N ILE A 39 -5.51 -1.63 9.61
CA ILE A 39 -5.42 -1.52 8.16
C ILE A 39 -4.08 -0.89 7.82
N LEU A 40 -3.35 -1.51 6.88
CA LEU A 40 -2.09 -1.02 6.35
C LEU A 40 -2.28 -0.66 4.89
N CYS A 41 -2.08 0.61 4.54
CA CYS A 41 -2.05 1.11 3.17
C CYS A 41 -0.59 1.30 2.77
N ILE A 42 -0.07 0.42 1.91
CA ILE A 42 1.32 0.43 1.47
C ILE A 42 1.41 1.01 0.05
N GLN A 43 2.35 1.93 -0.15
CA GLN A 43 2.70 2.46 -1.47
C GLN A 43 4.13 2.04 -1.87
N GLU A 44 4.44 2.20 -3.15
CA GLU A 44 5.73 1.86 -3.75
C GLU A 44 6.18 0.44 -3.36
N THR A 45 5.31 -0.55 -3.53
CA THR A 45 5.60 -1.94 -3.14
C THR A 45 6.72 -2.56 -3.98
N PHE A 46 6.91 -2.07 -5.22
CA PHE A 46 7.84 -2.58 -6.24
C PHE A 46 7.64 -4.06 -6.58
N LEU A 47 6.42 -4.57 -6.35
CA LEU A 47 6.05 -5.92 -6.73
C LEU A 47 5.71 -5.96 -8.23
N THR A 48 6.19 -7.01 -8.88
CA THR A 48 5.97 -7.30 -10.31
C THR A 48 5.00 -8.46 -10.47
N ALA A 49 4.43 -8.64 -11.68
CA ALA A 49 3.61 -9.82 -11.99
C ALA A 49 4.34 -11.15 -11.73
N ASP A 50 5.67 -11.18 -11.90
CA ASP A 50 6.52 -12.35 -11.66
C ASP A 50 6.94 -12.52 -10.18
N SER A 51 6.51 -11.62 -9.29
CA SER A 51 6.79 -11.74 -7.87
C SER A 51 6.07 -12.98 -7.32
N LYS A 52 6.82 -14.10 -7.27
CA LYS A 52 6.31 -15.45 -6.98
C LYS A 52 5.42 -15.51 -5.74
N HIS A 53 5.67 -14.65 -4.76
CA HIS A 53 4.83 -14.52 -3.58
C HIS A 53 4.72 -13.07 -3.13
N ILE A 54 3.50 -12.66 -2.83
CA ILE A 54 3.22 -11.48 -2.03
C ILE A 54 3.91 -11.61 -0.67
N PRO A 55 4.61 -10.58 -0.18
CA PRO A 55 5.25 -10.62 1.13
C PRO A 55 4.21 -10.82 2.25
N ASN A 56 4.32 -11.93 2.99
CA ASN A 56 3.47 -12.20 4.15
C ASN A 56 3.86 -11.27 5.32
N ILE A 57 2.89 -10.46 5.77
CA ILE A 57 2.96 -9.67 7.01
C ILE A 57 2.17 -10.42 8.08
N LYS A 58 2.87 -11.01 9.05
CA LYS A 58 2.25 -11.83 10.13
C LYS A 58 1.07 -11.12 10.81
N GLY A 59 -0.09 -11.76 10.83
CA GLY A 59 -1.33 -11.27 11.45
C GLY A 59 -2.12 -10.31 10.56
N TYR A 60 -1.71 -10.17 9.30
CA TYR A 60 -2.39 -9.36 8.31
C TYR A 60 -2.58 -10.13 7.01
N SER A 61 -3.84 -10.24 6.59
CA SER A 61 -4.20 -10.74 5.28
C SER A 61 -4.17 -9.61 4.27
N VAL A 62 -3.65 -9.88 3.09
CA VAL A 62 -3.75 -8.94 1.99
C VAL A 62 -5.11 -9.04 1.31
N ARG A 63 -5.66 -7.88 0.91
CA ARG A 63 -6.95 -7.82 0.24
C ARG A 63 -6.84 -7.44 -1.21
N GLU A 64 -5.96 -6.51 -1.53
CA GLU A 64 -5.85 -6.03 -2.90
C GLU A 64 -4.41 -5.61 -3.20
N PHE A 65 -3.95 -5.89 -4.42
CA PHE A 65 -2.67 -5.45 -4.95
C PHE A 65 -2.85 -4.79 -6.30
N LEU A 66 -2.09 -3.72 -6.49
CA LEU A 66 -1.81 -3.17 -7.80
C LEU A 66 -0.33 -3.36 -8.08
N ASN A 67 0.01 -4.28 -8.97
CA ASN A 67 1.37 -4.46 -9.45
C ASN A 67 1.62 -3.57 -10.67
N ARG A 68 2.88 -3.26 -10.97
CA ARG A 68 3.25 -2.74 -12.29
C ARG A 68 3.45 -3.88 -13.28
N GLU A 69 2.91 -3.69 -14.48
CA GLU A 69 3.13 -4.58 -15.61
C GLU A 69 4.58 -4.45 -16.09
N ASN A 70 5.13 -5.56 -16.60
CA ASN A 70 6.36 -5.62 -17.39
C ASN A 70 7.62 -5.01 -16.76
N GLY A 71 8.19 -5.69 -15.74
CA GLY A 71 9.60 -5.52 -15.33
C GLY A 71 10.05 -4.12 -14.86
N GLN A 72 9.15 -3.13 -14.83
CA GLN A 72 9.46 -1.77 -14.41
C GLN A 72 9.64 -1.72 -12.89
N LYS A 73 10.78 -1.18 -12.46
CA LYS A 73 11.03 -0.86 -11.05
C LYS A 73 10.28 0.44 -10.71
N GLY A 74 9.50 0.44 -9.64
CA GLY A 74 8.74 1.64 -9.20
C GLY A 74 7.24 1.38 -9.00
N GLY A 75 6.60 2.17 -8.14
CA GLY A 75 5.14 2.13 -7.90
C GLY A 75 4.63 0.86 -7.21
N GLY A 76 3.33 0.63 -7.33
CA GLY A 76 2.61 -0.49 -6.75
C GLY A 76 1.97 -0.16 -5.39
N LEU A 77 0.77 -0.70 -5.18
CA LEU A 77 -0.06 -0.47 -3.99
C LEU A 77 -0.48 -1.80 -3.36
N ALA A 78 -0.67 -1.78 -2.04
CA ALA A 78 -1.27 -2.89 -1.31
C ALA A 78 -2.08 -2.41 -0.11
N ILE A 79 -3.22 -3.07 0.13
CA ILE A 79 -4.01 -2.91 1.36
C ILE A 79 -3.99 -4.22 2.14
N PHE A 80 -3.46 -4.20 3.35
CA PHE A 80 -3.52 -5.32 4.30
C PHE A 80 -4.47 -5.02 5.44
N ILE A 81 -5.15 -6.06 5.91
CA ILE A 81 -6.13 -5.99 7.01
C ILE A 81 -5.70 -6.94 8.11
N ASN A 82 -5.76 -6.46 9.35
CA ASN A 82 -5.49 -7.23 10.54
C ASN A 82 -6.49 -8.39 10.65
N ASP A 83 -5.99 -9.62 10.77
CA ASP A 83 -6.82 -10.83 10.83
C ASP A 83 -7.74 -10.87 12.06
N MET A 84 -7.42 -10.07 13.08
CA MET A 84 -8.20 -9.95 14.31
C MET A 84 -9.28 -8.87 14.25
N LEU A 85 -9.42 -8.13 13.14
CA LEU A 85 -10.50 -7.16 12.98
C LEU A 85 -11.85 -7.90 12.95
N PRO A 86 -12.77 -7.65 13.91
CA PRO A 86 -14.03 -8.40 13.99
C PRO A 86 -14.95 -8.12 12.82
N ASP A 87 -15.78 -9.12 12.49
CA ASP A 87 -16.98 -9.00 11.63
C ASP A 87 -16.70 -8.23 10.33
N THR A 88 -15.54 -8.54 9.74
CA THR A 88 -15.04 -7.82 8.57
C THR A 88 -15.45 -8.53 7.28
N THR A 89 -16.28 -7.88 6.47
CA THR A 89 -16.57 -8.30 5.10
C THR A 89 -16.07 -7.26 4.10
N PHE A 90 -15.84 -7.71 2.87
CA PHE A 90 -15.27 -6.90 1.80
C PHE A 90 -16.30 -6.73 0.69
N GLY A 91 -16.50 -5.50 0.25
CA GLY A 91 -17.41 -5.22 -0.86
C GLY A 91 -16.83 -5.65 -2.21
N GLU A 92 -17.70 -6.06 -3.13
CA GLU A 92 -17.34 -6.49 -4.49
C GLU A 92 -16.73 -5.36 -5.34
N ASN A 93 -16.92 -4.10 -4.95
CA ASN A 93 -16.45 -2.90 -5.66
C ASN A 93 -15.07 -2.45 -5.18
N SER A 94 -14.17 -3.39 -4.90
CA SER A 94 -12.77 -3.05 -4.68
C SER A 94 -12.12 -2.75 -6.03
N HIS A 95 -11.41 -1.63 -6.15
CA HIS A 95 -10.94 -1.10 -7.42
C HIS A 95 -9.50 -0.67 -7.34
N SER A 96 -8.66 -1.23 -8.19
CA SER A 96 -7.29 -0.77 -8.43
C SER A 96 -7.21 -0.19 -9.82
N GLN A 97 -6.76 1.05 -9.93
CA GLN A 97 -6.66 1.78 -11.18
C GLN A 97 -5.36 2.58 -11.24
N LYS A 98 -4.94 2.85 -12.47
CA LYS A 98 -3.89 3.81 -12.78
C LYS A 98 -4.53 4.89 -13.62
N ASP A 99 -4.33 6.14 -13.25
CA ASP A 99 -4.79 7.24 -14.07
C ASP A 99 -4.07 7.24 -15.43
N PRO A 100 -4.71 7.74 -16.49
CA PRO A 100 -4.05 7.92 -17.77
C PRO A 100 -2.78 8.77 -17.61
N LYS A 101 -1.69 8.36 -18.27
CA LYS A 101 -0.47 9.18 -18.29
C LYS A 101 -0.78 10.52 -18.96
N VAL A 102 -0.52 11.61 -18.25
CA VAL A 102 -0.66 12.98 -18.77
C VAL A 102 0.52 13.33 -19.70
N SER A 103 1.67 12.68 -19.55
CA SER A 103 2.83 12.79 -20.44
C SER A 103 3.68 11.51 -20.43
N SER A 104 4.54 11.33 -21.43
CA SER A 104 5.47 10.18 -21.51
C SER A 104 6.46 10.14 -20.34
N SER A 105 6.82 11.31 -19.79
CA SER A 105 7.77 11.47 -18.68
C SER A 105 7.15 11.34 -17.29
N GLN A 106 5.82 11.32 -17.17
CA GLN A 106 5.14 11.27 -15.88
C GLN A 106 4.66 9.86 -15.57
N ASN A 107 5.00 9.36 -14.38
CA ASN A 107 4.38 8.15 -13.85
C ASN A 107 2.91 8.44 -13.52
N PRO A 108 1.98 7.52 -13.83
CA PRO A 108 0.58 7.73 -13.53
C PRO A 108 0.34 7.76 -12.02
N VAL A 109 -0.71 8.47 -11.61
CA VAL A 109 -1.27 8.31 -10.27
C VAL A 109 -1.83 6.89 -10.17
N GLU A 110 -1.59 6.26 -9.04
CA GLU A 110 -2.09 4.93 -8.73
C GLU A 110 -3.06 5.05 -7.56
N HIS A 111 -4.22 4.42 -7.68
CA HIS A 111 -5.19 4.37 -6.60
C HIS A 111 -5.81 2.99 -6.46
N GLN A 112 -6.08 2.64 -5.21
CA GLN A 112 -6.69 1.39 -4.81
C GLN A 112 -7.77 1.69 -3.78
N SER A 113 -8.92 1.06 -3.88
CA SER A 113 -9.98 1.20 -2.89
C SER A 113 -10.57 -0.12 -2.47
N VAL A 114 -10.77 -0.30 -1.17
CA VAL A 114 -11.48 -1.45 -0.60
C VAL A 114 -12.66 -0.94 0.24
N ILE A 115 -13.83 -1.53 0.05
CA ILE A 115 -14.99 -1.34 0.93
C ILE A 115 -14.89 -2.36 2.06
N ILE A 116 -14.94 -1.87 3.29
CA ILE A 116 -14.83 -2.67 4.49
C ILE A 116 -16.09 -2.45 5.32
N THR A 117 -16.76 -3.54 5.65
CA THR A 117 -17.83 -3.53 6.64
C THR A 117 -17.30 -4.18 7.89
N ALA A 118 -17.29 -3.46 9.02
CA ALA A 118 -16.87 -3.95 10.33
C ALA A 118 -18.01 -3.76 11.33
N GLY A 119 -18.70 -4.84 11.69
CA GLY A 119 -19.91 -4.78 12.49
C GLY A 119 -21.03 -4.03 11.76
N SER A 120 -21.58 -2.96 12.36
CA SER A 120 -22.66 -2.15 11.77
C SER A 120 -22.18 -0.99 10.90
N PHE A 121 -20.87 -0.80 10.73
CA PHE A 121 -20.30 0.30 9.97
C PHE A 121 -19.69 -0.19 8.67
N SER A 122 -19.98 0.50 7.57
CA SER A 122 -19.35 0.27 6.27
C SER A 122 -18.65 1.56 5.82
N PHE A 123 -17.41 1.43 5.34
CA PHE A 123 -16.60 2.54 4.89
C PHE A 123 -15.66 2.12 3.77
N SER A 124 -15.25 3.08 2.95
CA SER A 124 -14.28 2.89 1.88
C SER A 124 -12.92 3.41 2.31
N ILE A 125 -11.88 2.65 2.03
CA ILE A 125 -10.48 3.10 2.16
C ILE A 125 -9.92 3.35 0.78
N PHE A 126 -9.27 4.49 0.60
CA PHE A 126 -8.54 4.84 -0.60
C PHE A 126 -7.05 4.91 -0.29
N ASN A 127 -6.27 4.04 -0.92
CA ASN A 127 -4.82 4.07 -0.93
C ASN A 127 -4.37 4.73 -2.23
N ILE A 128 -3.80 5.93 -2.16
CA ILE A 128 -3.43 6.73 -3.34
C ILE A 128 -1.94 7.01 -3.31
N TYR A 129 -1.29 6.85 -4.45
CA TYR A 129 0.10 7.23 -4.68
C TYR A 129 0.19 8.15 -5.90
N ASP A 130 0.58 9.40 -5.65
CA ASP A 130 0.95 10.36 -6.69
C ASP A 130 2.50 10.49 -6.71
N PRO A 131 3.17 10.01 -7.76
CA PRO A 131 4.62 10.14 -7.90
C PRO A 131 5.10 11.59 -8.12
N GLY A 132 4.17 12.54 -8.29
CA GLY A 132 4.46 13.95 -8.57
C GLY A 132 4.99 14.17 -10.00
N LYS A 133 5.29 15.44 -10.32
CA LYS A 133 6.02 15.77 -11.55
C LYS A 133 7.39 15.07 -11.52
N PRO A 134 7.91 14.59 -12.66
CA PRO A 134 9.29 14.08 -12.70
C PRO A 134 10.20 15.14 -12.10
N GLN A 135 10.88 14.81 -10.99
CA GLN A 135 11.98 15.65 -10.52
C GLN A 135 12.95 15.75 -11.69
N PRO A 136 13.36 16.95 -12.13
CA PRO A 136 14.44 17.06 -13.08
C PRO A 136 15.62 16.27 -12.49
N ALA A 137 16.18 15.35 -13.29
CA ALA A 137 17.35 14.57 -12.89
C ALA A 137 18.34 15.55 -12.26
N ALA A 138 18.78 15.26 -11.02
CA ALA A 138 19.71 16.09 -10.29
C ALA A 138 20.79 16.55 -11.27
N ALA A 139 20.89 17.86 -11.49
CA ALA A 139 21.83 18.42 -12.45
C ALA A 139 23.19 17.81 -12.15
N THR A 140 23.69 16.99 -13.07
CA THR A 140 25.03 16.44 -12.98
C THR A 140 25.96 17.64 -12.96
N ASN A 141 26.50 17.98 -11.79
CA ASN A 141 27.51 19.01 -11.67
C ASN A 141 28.72 18.53 -12.47
N TYR A 142 28.84 19.00 -13.71
CA TYR A 142 30.07 18.92 -14.49
C TYR A 142 31.10 19.90 -13.88
N ASN A 143 31.59 19.57 -12.68
CA ASN A 143 32.85 20.09 -12.18
C ASN A 143 33.89 19.01 -12.42
N ASN A 144 34.45 18.98 -13.63
CA ASN A 144 35.77 18.40 -13.93
C ASN A 144 36.17 18.84 -15.35
N LEU A 145 36.60 20.09 -15.46
CA LEU A 145 37.62 20.50 -16.43
C LEU A 145 38.76 21.08 -15.60
N GLY A 146 39.73 20.22 -15.31
CA GLY A 146 41.04 20.53 -14.78
C GLY A 146 42.06 19.71 -15.56
#